data_AF-A0AAW1HRX7-F1
#
_entry.id   AF-A0AAW1HRX7-F1
#
_cell.length_a   1.000
_cell.length_b   1.000
_cell.length_c   1.000
_cell.angle_alpha   90.00
_cell.angle_beta   90.00
_cell.angle_gamma   90.00
#
_symmetry.space_group_name_H-M   'P 1'
#
loop_
_entity.id
_entity.type
_entity.pdbx_description
1 polymer ?
#
loop_
_entity_poly.entity_id
_entity_poly.type
_entity_poly.pdbx_seq_one_letter_code
_entity_poly.pdbx_strand_id
1 'polypeptide(L)'
;MDYDEIRRRFTESINVVIETKRDDNKSFLNANEYGNRIAEVKEAKILLSTPVNGRDRLIKPVAETTECKVLYYVTSGELFDIIHNAHLAIGHGGRNRMVSEISKLYCNITKETIMMFKKNRALHSGCPSETVH
;
A
#
# COMPACT_ATOMS: atom_id res chain seq x y z
N MET A 1 -24.14 43.17 -22.66
CA MET A 1 -24.25 42.63 -21.29
C MET A 1 -22.86 42.65 -20.71
N ASP A 2 -22.67 43.33 -19.58
CA ASP A 2 -21.37 43.48 -18.94
C ASP A 2 -20.83 42.11 -18.47
N TYR A 3 -19.55 41.86 -18.70
CA TYR A 3 -18.93 40.56 -18.43
C TYR A 3 -18.87 40.27 -16.93
N ASP A 4 -18.72 41.33 -16.12
CA ASP A 4 -18.74 41.23 -14.66
C ASP A 4 -20.13 40.85 -14.15
N GLU A 5 -21.19 41.39 -14.75
CA GLU A 5 -22.58 41.02 -14.41
C GLU A 5 -22.88 39.56 -14.80
N ILE A 6 -22.37 39.07 -15.94
CA ILE A 6 -22.50 37.66 -16.34
C ILE A 6 -21.76 36.76 -15.34
N ARG A 7 -20.53 37.12 -14.99
CA ARG A 7 -19.70 36.37 -14.04
C ARG A 7 -20.35 36.31 -12.66
N ARG A 8 -20.90 37.43 -12.18
CA ARG A 8 -21.62 37.52 -10.90
C ARG A 8 -22.82 36.58 -10.88
N ARG A 9 -23.72 36.68 -11.86
CA ARG A 9 -24.91 35.82 -11.96
C ARG A 9 -24.57 34.34 -12.02
N PHE A 10 -23.53 33.99 -12.79
CA PHE A 10 -23.07 32.60 -12.88
C PHE A 10 -22.57 32.10 -11.52
N THR A 11 -21.73 32.89 -10.84
CA THR A 11 -21.15 32.52 -9.55
C THR A 11 -22.24 32.33 -8.48
N GLU A 12 -23.23 33.23 -8.44
CA GLU A 12 -24.38 33.10 -7.55
C GLU A 12 -25.18 31.82 -7.85
N SER A 13 -25.46 31.55 -9.13
CA SER A 13 -26.19 30.35 -9.54
C SER A 13 -25.46 29.06 -9.15
N ILE A 14 -24.13 29.03 -9.30
CA ILE A 14 -23.30 27.88 -8.93
C ILE A 14 -23.22 27.70 -7.41
N ASN A 15 -23.11 28.79 -6.63
CA ASN A 15 -23.07 28.68 -5.17
C ASN A 15 -24.34 28.04 -4.62
N VAL A 16 -25.52 28.39 -5.16
CA VAL A 16 -26.78 27.73 -4.80
C VAL A 16 -26.75 26.23 -5.09
N VAL A 17 -26.20 25.81 -6.23
CA VAL A 17 -26.03 24.37 -6.57
C VAL A 17 -25.05 23.68 -5.62
N ILE A 18 -23.98 24.36 -5.23
CA ILE A 18 -22.95 23.87 -4.32
C ILE A 18 -23.51 23.67 -2.90
N GLU A 19 -24.37 24.57 -2.43
CA GLU A 19 -24.98 24.51 -1.09
C GLU A 19 -26.13 23.50 -1.00
N THR A 20 -26.84 23.25 -2.11
CA THR A 20 -27.99 22.33 -2.14
C THR A 20 -27.60 20.87 -2.37
N LYS A 21 -26.40 20.59 -2.89
CA LYS A 21 -25.90 19.22 -3.05
C LYS A 21 -25.43 18.65 -1.71
N ARG A 22 -25.81 17.40 -1.44
CA ARG A 22 -25.28 16.62 -0.32
C ARG A 22 -23.77 16.47 -0.42
N ASP A 23 -23.09 16.55 0.72
CA ASP A 23 -21.63 16.50 0.81
C ASP A 23 -21.02 15.20 0.26
N ASP A 24 -21.77 14.11 0.28
CA ASP A 24 -21.38 12.79 -0.25
C ASP A 24 -21.48 12.68 -1.78
N ASN A 25 -22.11 13.63 -2.47
CA ASN A 25 -22.31 13.61 -3.93
C ASN A 25 -21.91 14.93 -4.62
N LYS A 26 -21.04 15.71 -3.96
CA LYS A 26 -20.58 17.01 -4.44
C LYS A 26 -19.22 16.86 -5.12
N SER A 27 -19.19 17.04 -6.44
CA SER A 27 -17.96 16.98 -7.26
C SER A 27 -17.16 18.29 -7.28
N PHE A 28 -17.65 19.33 -6.60
CA PHE A 28 -17.01 20.64 -6.57
C PHE A 28 -15.92 20.67 -5.52
N LEU A 29 -14.82 21.34 -5.83
CA LEU A 29 -13.72 21.57 -4.91
C LEU A 29 -13.56 23.06 -4.68
N ASN A 30 -13.53 23.46 -3.42
CA ASN A 30 -13.04 24.77 -3.05
C ASN A 30 -11.51 24.82 -3.14
N ALA A 31 -10.94 26.03 -3.02
CA ALA A 31 -9.50 26.25 -3.16
C ALA A 31 -8.66 25.43 -2.17
N ASN A 32 -9.16 25.24 -0.94
CA ASN A 32 -8.48 24.46 0.09
C ASN A 32 -8.51 22.96 -0.22
N GLU A 33 -9.67 22.42 -0.58
CA GLU A 33 -9.83 21.02 -0.99
C GLU A 33 -8.96 20.66 -2.20
N TYR A 34 -8.89 21.57 -3.18
CA TYR A 34 -8.02 21.42 -4.34
C TYR A 34 -6.54 21.42 -3.93
N GLY A 35 -6.14 22.34 -3.05
CA GLY A 35 -4.79 22.40 -2.50
C GLY A 35 -4.39 21.13 -1.74
N ASN A 36 -5.29 20.61 -0.90
CA ASN A 36 -5.09 19.37 -0.15
C ASN A 36 -4.86 18.17 -1.07
N ARG A 37 -5.71 18.00 -2.10
CA ARG A 37 -5.55 16.92 -3.09
C ARG A 37 -4.22 17.00 -3.84
N ILE A 38 -3.74 18.22 -4.15
CA ILE A 38 -2.41 18.39 -4.74
C ILE A 38 -1.31 17.94 -3.78
N ALA A 39 -1.43 18.27 -2.49
CA ALA A 39 -0.45 17.88 -1.48
C ALA A 39 -0.39 16.35 -1.32
N GLU A 40 -1.54 15.68 -1.19
CA GLU A 40 -1.65 14.22 -1.09
C GLU A 40 -0.99 13.52 -2.30
N VAL A 41 -1.26 14.00 -3.51
CA VAL A 41 -0.66 13.44 -4.74
C VAL A 41 0.87 13.62 -4.74
N LYS A 42 1.37 14.76 -4.27
CA LYS A 42 2.82 15.00 -4.17
C LYS A 42 3.47 14.06 -3.16
N GLU A 43 2.88 13.89 -1.99
CA GLU A 43 3.37 12.97 -0.96
C GLU A 43 3.39 11.53 -1.45
N ALA A 44 2.30 11.06 -2.05
CA ALA A 44 2.21 9.73 -2.64
C ALA A 44 3.29 9.50 -3.71
N LYS A 45 3.56 10.52 -4.54
CA LYS A 45 4.62 10.45 -5.57
C LYS A 45 6.02 10.40 -4.97
N ILE A 46 6.28 11.16 -3.90
CA ILE A 46 7.56 11.10 -3.17
C ILE A 46 7.75 9.70 -2.59
N LEU A 47 6.74 9.14 -1.92
CA LEU A 47 6.79 7.79 -1.37
C LEU A 47 7.07 6.72 -2.45
N LEU A 48 6.44 6.85 -3.62
CA LEU A 48 6.69 5.97 -4.76
C LEU A 48 8.10 6.14 -5.35
N SER A 49 8.65 7.35 -5.29
CA SER A 49 9.97 7.68 -5.85
C SER A 49 11.11 7.47 -4.87
N THR A 50 10.85 7.23 -3.58
CA THR A 50 11.90 6.95 -2.60
C THR A 50 12.41 5.52 -2.75
N PRO A 51 13.68 5.33 -3.15
CA PRO A 51 14.24 4.00 -3.32
C PRO A 51 14.45 3.33 -1.96
N VAL A 52 13.79 2.20 -1.73
CA VAL A 52 14.00 1.39 -0.52
C VAL A 52 15.21 0.49 -0.76
N ASN A 53 16.31 0.74 -0.03
CA ASN A 53 17.63 0.12 -0.25
C ASN A 53 18.24 0.38 -1.65
N GLY A 54 18.03 1.58 -2.21
CA GLY A 54 18.65 1.97 -3.48
C GLY A 54 18.02 1.36 -4.73
N ARG A 55 16.81 0.78 -4.61
CA ARG A 55 16.02 0.25 -5.73
C ARG A 55 14.60 0.77 -5.67
N ASP A 56 14.03 1.05 -6.84
CA ASP A 56 12.61 1.38 -6.97
C ASP A 56 11.78 0.15 -6.59
N ARG A 57 10.76 0.34 -5.73
CA ARG A 57 9.85 -0.72 -5.30
C ARG A 57 8.42 -0.31 -5.55
N LEU A 58 7.61 -1.26 -6.02
CA LEU A 58 6.17 -1.06 -6.16
C LEU A 58 5.50 -1.11 -4.77
N ILE A 59 4.67 -0.11 -4.48
CA ILE A 59 3.97 0.04 -3.19
C ILE A 59 2.49 -0.29 -3.37
N LYS A 60 1.90 -0.99 -2.40
CA LYS A 60 0.44 -1.20 -2.34
C LYS A 60 -0.24 0.10 -1.88
N PRO A 61 -1.26 0.60 -2.60
CA PRO A 61 -2.05 1.75 -2.15
C PRO A 61 -2.62 1.48 -0.76
N VAL A 62 -2.37 2.39 0.17
CA VAL A 62 -2.94 2.34 1.52
C VAL A 62 -4.28 3.07 1.48
N ALA A 63 -5.38 2.37 1.77
CA ALA A 63 -6.64 3.03 2.06
C ALA A 63 -6.49 3.74 3.41
N GLU A 64 -6.80 5.04 3.46
CA GLU A 64 -6.70 5.87 4.66
C GLU A 64 -7.31 5.16 5.88
N THR A 65 -6.45 4.60 6.71
CA THR A 65 -6.78 4.04 8.02
C THR A 65 -5.63 4.41 8.94
N THR A 66 -5.93 4.63 10.21
CA THR A 66 -5.07 5.22 11.26
C THR A 66 -3.73 4.51 11.50
N GLU A 67 -3.47 3.37 10.85
CA GLU A 67 -2.19 2.68 10.82
C GLU A 67 -1.70 2.51 9.37
N CYS A 68 -1.22 3.59 8.76
CA CYS A 68 -0.64 3.55 7.41
C CYS A 68 0.71 2.79 7.40
N LYS A 69 0.66 1.45 7.43
CA LYS A 69 1.82 0.60 7.13
C LYS A 69 1.94 0.44 5.61
N VAL A 70 2.99 1.03 5.05
CA VAL A 70 3.36 0.90 3.64
C VAL A 70 3.76 -0.56 3.36
N LEU A 71 3.04 -1.23 2.47
CA LEU A 71 3.36 -2.59 2.02
C LEU A 71 4.00 -2.55 0.63
N TYR A 72 5.01 -3.38 0.42
CA TYR A 72 5.77 -3.48 -0.82
C TYR A 72 5.42 -4.75 -1.60
N TYR A 73 5.52 -4.65 -2.93
CA TYR A 73 5.58 -5.81 -3.81
C TYR A 73 7.04 -6.23 -3.99
N VAL A 74 7.23 -7.53 -4.14
CA VAL A 74 8.54 -8.14 -4.42
C VAL A 74 8.53 -8.86 -5.76
N THR A 75 9.68 -8.91 -6.42
CA THR A 75 9.84 -9.69 -7.65
C THR A 75 10.03 -11.18 -7.33
N SER A 76 9.80 -12.05 -8.31
CA SER A 76 10.01 -13.49 -8.15
C SER A 76 11.46 -13.86 -7.79
N GLY A 77 12.43 -13.11 -8.31
CA GLY A 77 13.85 -13.30 -8.01
C GLY A 77 14.24 -12.96 -6.57
N GLU A 78 13.49 -12.09 -5.90
CA GLU A 78 13.76 -11.69 -4.51
C GLU A 78 13.05 -12.58 -3.47
N LEU A 79 12.11 -13.44 -3.89
CA LEU A 79 11.28 -14.24 -2.98
C LEU A 79 12.12 -15.11 -2.05
N PHE A 80 13.12 -15.81 -2.59
CA PHE A 80 13.95 -16.72 -1.80
C PHE A 80 14.73 -15.98 -0.71
N ASP A 81 15.46 -14.93 -1.08
CA ASP A 81 16.31 -14.18 -0.15
C ASP A 81 15.48 -13.52 0.95
N ILE A 82 14.33 -12.94 0.61
CA ILE A 82 13.45 -12.29 1.59
C ILE A 82 12.91 -13.32 2.58
N ILE A 83 12.42 -14.46 2.10
CA ILE A 83 11.88 -15.52 2.96
C ILE A 83 13.00 -16.15 3.81
N HIS A 84 14.18 -16.36 3.24
CA HIS A 84 15.34 -16.91 3.93
C HIS A 84 15.84 -15.97 5.04
N ASN A 85 16.02 -14.69 4.74
CA ASN A 85 16.46 -13.68 5.71
C ASN A 85 15.43 -13.51 6.84
N ALA A 86 14.13 -13.50 6.51
CA ALA A 86 13.08 -13.48 7.52
C ALA A 86 13.13 -14.72 8.43
N HIS A 87 13.37 -15.91 7.86
CA HIS A 87 13.53 -17.16 8.61
C HIS A 87 14.73 -17.12 9.57
N LEU A 88 15.86 -16.56 9.14
CA LEU A 88 17.04 -16.37 9.99
C LEU A 88 16.76 -15.34 11.10
N ALA A 89 16.18 -14.20 10.76
CA ALA A 89 15.92 -13.10 11.70
C ALA A 89 15.00 -13.51 12.86
N ILE A 90 14.04 -14.39 12.62
CA ILE A 90 13.12 -14.87 13.67
C ILE A 90 13.65 -16.11 14.41
N GLY A 91 14.90 -16.53 14.18
CA GLY A 91 15.53 -17.68 14.83
C GLY A 91 14.96 -19.03 14.36
N HIS A 92 14.85 -19.22 13.05
CA HIS A 92 14.26 -20.42 12.42
C HIS A 92 12.78 -20.69 12.78
N GLY A 93 12.03 -19.62 13.02
CA GLY A 93 10.63 -19.68 13.41
C GLY A 93 9.72 -20.46 12.46
N GLY A 94 8.64 -21.00 13.01
CA GLY A 94 7.64 -21.76 12.26
C GLY A 94 6.88 -20.92 11.23
N ARG A 95 6.10 -21.61 10.38
CA ARG A 95 5.34 -21.02 9.27
C ARG A 95 4.51 -19.80 9.69
N ASN A 96 3.77 -19.92 10.80
CA ASN A 96 2.85 -18.86 11.23
C ASN A 96 3.60 -17.58 11.64
N ARG A 97 4.77 -17.73 12.28
CA ARG A 97 5.64 -16.58 12.62
C ARG A 97 6.21 -15.93 11.37
N MET A 98 6.68 -16.74 10.40
CA MET A 98 7.15 -16.22 9.11
C MET A 98 6.08 -15.41 8.37
N VAL A 99 4.86 -15.96 8.28
CA VAL A 99 3.72 -15.27 7.64
C VAL A 99 3.46 -13.93 8.35
N SER A 100 3.39 -13.93 9.68
CA SER A 100 3.09 -12.74 10.46
C SER A 100 4.14 -11.64 10.34
N GLU A 101 5.42 -11.96 10.20
CA GLU A 101 6.47 -10.95 10.04
C GLU A 101 6.53 -10.45 8.59
N ILE A 102 6.45 -11.35 7.62
CA ILE A 102 6.52 -10.99 6.20
C ILE A 102 5.32 -10.14 5.78
N SER A 103 4.12 -10.44 6.27
CA SER A 103 2.90 -9.71 5.89
C SER A 103 2.85 -8.27 6.42
N LYS A 104 3.74 -7.88 7.34
CA LYS A 104 3.87 -6.49 7.80
C LYS A 104 4.54 -5.59 6.78
N LEU A 105 5.32 -6.17 5.87
CA LEU A 105 6.16 -5.45 4.92
C LEU A 105 5.81 -5.76 3.46
N TYR A 106 5.34 -6.98 3.16
CA TYR A 106 5.13 -7.43 1.79
C TYR A 106 3.72 -7.95 1.56
N CYS A 107 3.10 -7.54 0.45
CA CYS A 107 1.71 -7.89 0.16
C CYS A 107 1.51 -9.07 -0.81
N ASN A 108 2.54 -9.46 -1.56
CA ASN A 108 2.45 -10.51 -2.59
C ASN A 108 3.24 -11.79 -2.25
N ILE A 109 3.75 -11.93 -1.03
CA ILE A 109 4.34 -13.18 -0.54
C ILE A 109 3.25 -14.01 0.13
N THR A 110 2.89 -15.14 -0.46
CA THR A 110 1.80 -15.98 0.04
C THR A 110 2.30 -17.03 1.03
N LYS A 111 1.36 -17.55 1.83
CA LYS A 111 1.61 -18.70 2.71
C LYS A 111 2.12 -19.92 1.92
N GLU A 112 1.64 -20.10 0.70
CA GLU A 112 2.08 -21.18 -0.20
C GLU A 112 3.56 -21.03 -0.55
N THR A 113 4.03 -19.83 -0.91
CA THR A 113 5.45 -19.57 -1.18
C THR A 113 6.33 -19.88 0.02
N ILE A 114 5.90 -19.51 1.24
CA ILE A 114 6.61 -19.82 2.49
C ILE A 114 6.63 -21.34 2.75
N MET A 115 5.53 -22.05 2.50
CA MET A 115 5.47 -23.50 2.64
C MET A 115 6.40 -24.20 1.64
N MET A 116 6.45 -23.72 0.39
CA MET A 116 7.36 -24.23 -0.63
C MET A 116 8.83 -24.05 -0.21
N PHE A 117 9.21 -22.89 0.33
CA PHE A 117 10.53 -22.67 0.91
C PHE A 117 10.87 -23.69 2.00
N LYS A 118 9.96 -23.91 2.96
CA LYS A 118 10.19 -24.90 4.04
C LYS A 118 10.32 -26.33 3.51
N LYS A 119 9.49 -26.71 2.54
CA LYS A 119 9.53 -28.03 1.90
C LYS A 119 10.87 -28.26 1.19
N ASN A 120 11.32 -27.30 0.39
CA ASN A 120 12.62 -27.36 -0.29
C ASN A 120 13.78 -27.43 0.71
N ARG A 121 13.70 -26.70 1.83
CA ARG A 121 14.73 -26.77 2.87
C ARG A 121 14.79 -28.16 3.51
N ALA A 122 13.65 -28.75 3.85
CA ALA A 122 13.58 -30.09 4.47
C ALA A 122 14.17 -31.18 3.56
N LEU A 123 13.94 -31.08 2.24
CA LEU A 123 14.50 -31.98 1.23
C LEU A 123 16.03 -31.91 1.18
N HIS A 124 16.62 -30.72 1.33
CA HIS A 124 18.07 -30.53 1.32
C HIS A 124 18.75 -30.75 2.67
N SER A 125 18.03 -30.61 3.78
CA SER A 125 18.58 -30.79 5.13
C SER A 125 18.47 -32.21 5.68
N GLY A 126 17.91 -33.18 4.94
CA GLY A 126 17.80 -34.58 5.38
C GLY A 126 17.12 -34.78 6.74
N CYS A 127 16.20 -33.88 7.12
CA CYS A 127 15.60 -33.86 8.46
C CYS A 127 14.14 -34.35 8.36
N PRO A 128 13.76 -35.42 9.09
CA PRO A 128 12.45 -36.04 8.95
C PRO A 128 11.35 -35.08 9.43
N SER A 129 10.28 -35.01 8.63
CA SER A 129 9.07 -34.25 8.92
C SER A 129 8.53 -34.58 10.31
N GLU A 130 8.45 -33.57 11.19
CA GLU A 130 7.75 -33.68 12.46
C GLU A 130 6.31 -34.11 12.23
N THR A 131 5.97 -35.20 12.90
CA THR A 131 4.70 -35.90 12.93
C THR A 131 3.58 -35.02 13.46
N VAL A 132 2.44 -35.18 12.80
CA VAL A 132 1.10 -34.75 13.23
C VAL A 132 0.80 -35.28 14.63
N HIS A 133 0.28 -34.42 15.49
CA HIS A 133 -0.61 -34.80 16.58
C HIS A 133 -1.95 -34.07 16.41
#